data_AF-A0A382KPS4-F1
#
_entry.id   AF-A0A382KPS4-F1
#
_cell.length_a   1.000
_cell.length_b   1.000
_cell.length_c   1.000
_cell.angle_alpha   90.00
_cell.angle_beta   90.00
_cell.angle_gamma   90.00
#
_symmetry.space_group_name_H-M   'P 1'
#
loop_
_entity.id
_entity.type
_entity.pdbx_description
1 polymer ?
#
loop_
_entity_poly.entity_id
_entity_poly.type
_entity_poly.pdbx_seq_one_letter_code
_entity_poly.pdbx_strand_id
1 'polypeptide(L)'
;KVSMLERRINHPRWGPDNWIYAGRGRGGRITGPHLANPVDLPSSDFRFKPDGSAIEPVTGGTATIGWTFSGTGQRFVATTVTPGNYVAPVPWRYLARNQNVALRGTHSQAADYQKAFQISKPHPWRLKRANDPGFFRYYNQKYGDAESVATGYFTGSCSPMVYQDKALPGLRGSYLVCEPATNLLHRAVIRQDGPLLKLERPKTEAKSEFLSSKDAWFHPMSIAHEPDGAVAIVDFYREIIEDYSAIPRYLQQQYELDHGKDHGRIWRLVHKDMPKSPDPDMSKLGAVALAKEAGSPYHWRRQTARRLLVEKATLSTEVTKILIEFAKDASGSRESVVNALHTLAGLGKLSPPPLLAALAHADFGVRVHALRLTEPWLDHSTKVLEKVVSMTEEDNPLVLIQLALTLGESRSAKTSR
;
A
#
# COMPACT_ATOMS: atom_id res chain seq x y z
N LYS A 1 -0.06 -34.50 -6.85
CA LYS A 1 0.03 -33.12 -7.40
C LYS A 1 -0.04 -32.16 -6.24
N VAL A 2 1.10 -31.75 -5.67
CA VAL A 2 1.11 -30.65 -4.71
C VAL A 2 0.84 -29.39 -5.53
N SER A 3 -0.36 -28.82 -5.42
CA SER A 3 -0.59 -27.46 -5.91
C SER A 3 0.44 -26.59 -5.19
N MET A 4 1.23 -25.80 -5.93
CA MET A 4 2.17 -24.88 -5.32
C MET A 4 1.43 -24.00 -4.31
N LEU A 5 1.59 -24.30 -3.03
CA LEU A 5 1.04 -23.60 -1.89
C LEU A 5 2.10 -22.61 -1.40
N GLU A 6 2.63 -21.77 -2.31
CA GLU A 6 3.29 -20.54 -1.89
C GLU A 6 3.33 -19.49 -3.00
N ARG A 7 3.05 -18.25 -2.56
CA ARG A 7 3.01 -16.99 -3.30
C ARG A 7 1.87 -17.00 -4.30
N ARG A 8 0.93 -16.05 -4.24
CA ARG A 8 0.60 -15.13 -5.35
C ARG A 8 -0.42 -14.12 -4.84
N ILE A 9 -1.67 -14.52 -4.71
CA ILE A 9 -2.74 -13.62 -4.26
C ILE A 9 -2.62 -13.44 -2.76
N ASN A 10 -2.42 -12.21 -2.33
CA ASN A 10 -2.22 -11.91 -0.92
C ASN A 10 -2.73 -10.52 -0.55
N HIS A 11 -2.88 -10.32 0.75
CA HIS A 11 -3.06 -9.02 1.37
C HIS A 11 -4.21 -8.18 0.78
N PRO A 12 -5.44 -8.73 0.70
CA PRO A 12 -6.60 -7.96 0.26
C PRO A 12 -6.83 -6.79 1.20
N ARG A 13 -6.81 -5.56 0.68
CA ARG A 13 -7.12 -4.36 1.47
C ARG A 13 -7.98 -3.40 0.68
N TRP A 14 -8.86 -2.71 1.40
CA TRP A 14 -9.63 -1.61 0.85
C TRP A 14 -8.71 -0.49 0.39
N GLY A 15 -8.82 -0.13 -0.88
CA GLY A 15 -8.22 1.06 -1.44
C GLY A 15 -9.08 2.30 -1.15
N PRO A 16 -8.52 3.50 -1.38
CA PRO A 16 -9.18 4.75 -1.08
C PRO A 16 -10.49 4.95 -1.86
N ASP A 17 -10.71 4.23 -2.95
CA ASP A 17 -11.80 4.39 -3.93
C ASP A 17 -12.90 3.32 -3.81
N ASN A 18 -13.01 2.67 -2.65
CA ASN A 18 -14.00 1.62 -2.35
C ASN A 18 -13.83 0.31 -3.15
N TRP A 19 -12.67 0.09 -3.75
CA TRP A 19 -12.26 -1.21 -4.31
C TRP A 19 -11.38 -1.97 -3.33
N ILE A 20 -11.37 -3.29 -3.40
CA ILE A 20 -10.44 -4.15 -2.66
C ILE A 20 -9.28 -4.50 -3.59
N TYR A 21 -8.06 -4.20 -3.18
CA TYR A 21 -6.84 -4.45 -3.93
C TYR A 21 -6.14 -5.69 -3.36
N ALA A 22 -5.50 -6.47 -4.23
CA ALA A 22 -4.76 -7.66 -3.83
C ALA A 22 -3.45 -7.79 -4.62
N GLY A 23 -2.46 -8.43 -3.99
CA GLY A 23 -1.21 -8.84 -4.62
C GLY A 23 -1.47 -9.84 -5.77
N ARG A 24 -0.62 -9.80 -6.80
CA ARG A 24 -0.84 -10.47 -8.09
C ARG A 24 -0.97 -11.99 -8.06
N GLY A 25 -1.81 -12.51 -8.95
CA GLY A 25 -1.88 -13.92 -9.36
C GLY A 25 -0.84 -14.32 -10.43
N ARG A 26 -1.04 -15.45 -11.13
CA ARG A 26 -0.34 -15.76 -12.41
C ARG A 26 -1.01 -15.11 -13.63
N GLY A 27 -2.03 -14.28 -13.41
CA GLY A 27 -3.03 -13.97 -14.44
C GLY A 27 -3.93 -15.17 -14.72
N GLY A 28 -4.86 -15.00 -15.65
CA GLY A 28 -5.81 -16.02 -16.08
C GLY A 28 -7.19 -15.45 -16.36
N ARG A 29 -8.05 -16.30 -16.92
CA ARG A 29 -9.47 -15.99 -17.18
C ARG A 29 -10.27 -16.15 -15.90
N ILE A 30 -10.85 -15.07 -15.41
CA ILE A 30 -11.65 -15.01 -14.19
C ILE A 30 -13.14 -15.00 -14.54
N THR A 31 -13.92 -15.83 -13.85
CA THR A 31 -15.39 -15.86 -13.92
C THR A 31 -15.96 -15.70 -12.52
N GLY A 32 -17.23 -15.30 -12.41
CA GLY A 32 -17.89 -15.15 -11.12
C GLY A 32 -19.40 -14.91 -11.29
N PRO A 33 -20.20 -15.18 -10.24
CA PRO A 33 -21.66 -15.11 -10.32
C PRO A 33 -22.20 -13.69 -10.53
N HIS A 34 -21.44 -12.66 -10.16
CA HIS A 34 -21.82 -11.25 -10.30
C HIS A 34 -21.04 -10.51 -11.40
N LEU A 35 -20.11 -11.19 -12.08
CA LEU A 35 -19.38 -10.61 -13.20
C LEU A 35 -20.25 -10.71 -14.46
N ALA A 36 -20.49 -9.57 -15.11
CA ALA A 36 -21.27 -9.52 -16.35
C ALA A 36 -20.61 -10.34 -17.47
N ASN A 37 -19.27 -10.35 -17.53
CA ASN A 37 -18.49 -11.11 -18.49
C ASN A 37 -17.22 -11.66 -17.83
N PRO A 38 -16.66 -12.78 -18.32
CA PRO A 38 -15.32 -13.21 -17.92
C PRO A 38 -14.28 -12.12 -18.15
N VAL A 39 -13.32 -11.99 -17.23
CA VAL A 39 -12.23 -11.00 -17.30
C VAL A 39 -10.89 -11.72 -17.40
N ASP A 40 -10.10 -11.41 -18.43
CA ASP A 40 -8.74 -11.91 -18.57
C ASP A 40 -7.77 -10.99 -17.81
N LEU A 41 -7.18 -11.50 -16.73
CA LEU A 41 -6.19 -10.76 -15.94
C LEU A 41 -4.77 -11.09 -16.41
N PRO A 42 -3.90 -10.09 -16.59
CA PRO A 42 -2.47 -10.29 -16.75
C PRO A 42 -1.81 -10.69 -15.41
N SER A 43 -0.50 -10.94 -15.46
CA SER A 43 0.33 -11.19 -14.26
C SER A 43 0.67 -9.88 -13.50
N SER A 44 -0.38 -9.17 -13.07
CA SER A 44 -0.31 -7.90 -12.33
C SER A 44 -1.06 -7.98 -11.02
N ASP A 45 -0.87 -7.00 -10.14
CA ASP A 45 -1.81 -6.82 -9.03
C ASP A 45 -3.19 -6.49 -9.61
N PHE A 46 -4.24 -6.67 -8.82
CA PHE A 46 -5.60 -6.46 -9.29
C PHE A 46 -6.45 -5.89 -8.17
N ARG A 47 -7.62 -5.40 -8.55
CA ARG A 47 -8.65 -4.94 -7.62
C ARG A 47 -10.02 -5.43 -8.03
N PHE A 48 -10.92 -5.56 -7.07
CA PHE A 48 -12.29 -6.00 -7.30
C PHE A 48 -13.27 -5.22 -6.42
N LYS A 49 -14.52 -5.12 -6.89
CA LYS A 49 -15.61 -4.55 -6.11
C LYS A 49 -16.01 -5.52 -4.99
N PRO A 50 -16.39 -5.02 -3.79
CA PRO A 50 -16.80 -5.86 -2.67
C PRO A 50 -17.99 -6.77 -2.96
N ASP A 51 -18.89 -6.35 -3.86
CA ASP A 51 -20.05 -7.11 -4.32
C ASP A 51 -19.71 -8.11 -5.46
N GLY A 52 -18.45 -8.17 -5.89
CA GLY A 52 -18.00 -9.04 -6.98
C GLY A 52 -18.46 -8.60 -8.38
N SER A 53 -19.06 -7.42 -8.52
CA SER A 53 -19.59 -6.92 -9.81
C SER A 53 -18.52 -6.58 -10.84
N ALA A 54 -17.29 -6.31 -10.39
CA ALA A 54 -16.17 -5.99 -11.26
C ALA A 54 -14.83 -6.44 -10.66
N ILE A 55 -13.90 -6.79 -11.55
CA ILE A 55 -12.50 -7.09 -11.26
C ILE A 55 -11.65 -6.53 -12.39
N GLU A 56 -10.51 -5.91 -12.06
CA GLU A 56 -9.63 -5.33 -13.06
C GLU A 56 -8.15 -5.33 -12.61
N PRO A 57 -7.21 -5.39 -13.55
CA PRO A 57 -5.79 -5.27 -13.25
C PRO A 57 -5.44 -3.88 -12.72
N VAL A 58 -4.33 -3.83 -11.97
CA VAL A 58 -3.73 -2.61 -11.44
C VAL A 58 -2.26 -2.62 -11.83
N THR A 59 -1.74 -1.44 -12.20
CA THR A 59 -0.33 -1.23 -12.51
C THR A 59 0.58 -1.74 -11.39
N GLY A 60 1.71 -2.33 -11.77
CA GLY A 60 2.68 -2.92 -10.84
C GLY A 60 2.33 -4.35 -10.42
N GLY A 61 3.20 -4.94 -9.60
CA GLY A 61 3.04 -6.30 -9.11
C GLY A 61 3.76 -6.50 -7.79
N THR A 62 3.05 -7.06 -6.81
CA THR A 62 3.60 -7.51 -5.54
C THR A 62 4.45 -8.76 -5.79
N ALA A 63 5.69 -8.75 -5.29
CA ALA A 63 6.63 -9.85 -5.50
C ALA A 63 6.63 -10.86 -4.33
N THR A 64 6.58 -10.36 -3.09
CA THR A 64 6.48 -11.16 -1.87
C THR A 64 5.04 -11.10 -1.32
N ILE A 65 4.83 -10.52 -0.14
CA ILE A 65 3.52 -10.28 0.47
C ILE A 65 3.37 -8.79 0.75
N GLY A 66 2.17 -8.27 0.48
CA GLY A 66 1.74 -6.95 0.88
C GLY A 66 2.16 -5.81 -0.05
N TRP A 67 1.41 -4.74 0.09
CA TRP A 67 1.54 -3.48 -0.64
C TRP A 67 0.90 -2.38 0.21
N THR A 68 1.19 -1.11 -0.09
CA THR A 68 0.61 0.02 0.66
C THR A 68 0.42 1.25 -0.21
N PHE A 69 -0.54 2.10 0.17
CA PHE A 69 -0.66 3.46 -0.35
C PHE A 69 0.04 4.45 0.59
N SER A 70 0.73 5.42 0.01
CA SER A 70 1.06 6.68 0.68
C SER A 70 -0.21 7.49 0.98
N GLY A 71 -0.09 8.52 1.83
CA GLY A 71 -1.20 9.43 2.13
C GLY A 71 -1.73 10.21 0.91
N THR A 72 -0.96 10.26 -0.18
CA THR A 72 -1.27 10.92 -1.46
C THR A 72 -1.77 9.95 -2.54
N GLY A 73 -1.91 8.67 -2.22
CA GLY A 73 -2.47 7.66 -3.12
C GLY A 73 -1.47 6.99 -4.08
N GLN A 74 -0.17 7.28 -3.98
CA GLN A 74 0.89 6.50 -4.65
C GLN A 74 1.07 5.14 -3.96
N ARG A 75 1.39 4.10 -4.73
CA ARG A 75 1.50 2.72 -4.21
C ARG A 75 2.95 2.26 -4.13
N PHE A 76 3.29 1.55 -3.06
CA PHE A 76 4.55 0.87 -2.86
C PHE A 76 4.35 -0.63 -2.72
N VAL A 77 5.32 -1.39 -3.22
CA VAL A 77 5.46 -2.84 -3.05
C VAL A 77 6.88 -3.16 -2.59
N ALA A 78 7.12 -4.34 -2.05
CA ALA A 78 8.48 -4.82 -1.74
C ALA A 78 8.84 -6.04 -2.59
N THR A 79 10.13 -6.30 -2.73
CA THR A 79 10.66 -7.59 -3.21
C THR A 79 11.47 -8.22 -2.10
N THR A 80 11.96 -9.44 -2.30
CA THR A 80 12.80 -10.13 -1.32
C THR A 80 14.02 -9.30 -0.88
N VAL A 81 14.67 -8.59 -1.82
CA VAL A 81 15.95 -7.91 -1.60
C VAL A 81 15.86 -6.38 -1.68
N THR A 82 14.75 -5.84 -2.17
CA THR A 82 14.52 -4.39 -2.25
C THR A 82 13.40 -4.03 -1.28
N PRO A 83 13.70 -3.26 -0.21
CA PRO A 83 12.74 -2.98 0.85
C PRO A 83 11.57 -2.13 0.39
N GLY A 84 11.68 -1.43 -0.74
CA GLY A 84 10.54 -0.77 -1.38
C GLY A 84 10.75 -0.36 -2.83
N ASN A 85 9.74 -0.61 -3.64
CA ASN A 85 9.59 -0.18 -5.02
C ASN A 85 8.36 0.70 -5.14
N TYR A 86 8.50 1.78 -5.90
CA TYR A 86 7.41 2.69 -6.22
C TYR A 86 6.70 2.21 -7.48
N VAL A 87 5.39 1.97 -7.38
CA VAL A 87 4.55 1.62 -8.53
C VAL A 87 4.27 2.86 -9.34
N ALA A 88 4.41 2.78 -10.67
CA ALA A 88 4.18 3.92 -11.56
C ALA A 88 2.78 4.54 -11.32
N PRO A 89 2.65 5.87 -11.21
CA PRO A 89 1.41 6.56 -10.82
C PRO A 89 0.37 6.63 -11.95
N VAL A 90 0.37 5.65 -12.85
CA VAL A 90 -0.55 5.56 -13.99
C VAL A 90 -1.42 4.33 -13.80
N PRO A 91 -2.68 4.46 -13.35
CA PRO A 91 -3.58 3.32 -13.19
C PRO A 91 -3.80 2.56 -14.50
N TRP A 92 -4.02 1.24 -14.40
CA TRP A 92 -4.08 0.35 -15.56
C TRP A 92 -5.14 0.75 -16.59
N ARG A 93 -6.31 1.21 -16.14
CA ARG A 93 -7.40 1.66 -17.01
C ARG A 93 -6.99 2.73 -18.03
N TYR A 94 -6.03 3.60 -17.70
CA TYR A 94 -5.52 4.59 -18.64
C TYR A 94 -4.58 3.96 -19.67
N LEU A 95 -3.78 2.98 -19.26
CA LEU A 95 -2.87 2.23 -20.13
C LEU A 95 -3.66 1.42 -21.17
N ALA A 96 -4.81 0.88 -20.77
CA ALA A 96 -5.69 0.11 -21.65
C ALA A 96 -6.24 0.91 -22.84
N ARG A 97 -6.19 2.25 -22.81
CA ARG A 97 -6.60 3.11 -23.93
C ARG A 97 -5.66 3.02 -25.13
N ASN A 98 -4.39 2.68 -24.89
CA ASN A 98 -3.40 2.60 -25.94
C ASN A 98 -2.69 1.25 -25.88
N GLN A 99 -3.28 0.27 -26.59
CA GLN A 99 -2.79 -1.11 -26.64
C GLN A 99 -1.36 -1.24 -27.21
N ASN A 100 -0.86 -0.21 -27.90
CA ASN A 100 0.48 -0.19 -28.50
C ASN A 100 1.53 0.48 -27.60
N VAL A 101 1.18 0.98 -26.40
CA VAL A 101 2.15 1.57 -25.48
C VAL A 101 3.03 0.47 -24.88
N ALA A 102 4.29 0.46 -25.30
CA ALA A 102 5.33 -0.34 -24.66
C ALA A 102 5.76 0.30 -23.35
N LEU A 103 5.22 -0.17 -22.22
CA LEU A 103 5.71 0.23 -20.90
C LEU A 103 7.08 -0.41 -20.65
N ARG A 104 8.11 0.41 -20.47
CA ARG A 104 9.46 -0.06 -20.10
C ARG A 104 9.53 -0.67 -18.70
N GLY A 105 8.54 -0.36 -17.85
CA GLY A 105 8.39 -0.91 -16.50
C GLY A 105 7.13 -0.38 -15.83
N THR A 106 6.61 -1.11 -14.85
CA THR A 106 5.40 -0.73 -14.10
C THR A 106 5.70 -0.29 -12.66
N HIS A 107 6.97 -0.29 -12.29
CA HIS A 107 7.49 0.14 -11.00
C HIS A 107 8.99 0.45 -11.14
N SER A 108 9.53 1.22 -10.19
CA SER A 108 10.95 1.53 -10.06
C SER A 108 11.43 1.29 -8.63
N GLN A 109 12.73 1.08 -8.45
CA GLN A 109 13.32 1.01 -7.12
C GLN A 109 13.16 2.36 -6.42
N ALA A 110 12.51 2.35 -5.26
CA ALA A 110 12.36 3.54 -4.43
C ALA A 110 13.50 3.61 -3.41
N ALA A 111 13.87 2.47 -2.82
CA ALA A 111 15.09 2.33 -2.04
C ALA A 111 16.25 1.90 -2.95
N ASP A 112 17.35 2.65 -2.93
CA ASP A 112 18.58 2.38 -3.68
C ASP A 112 19.63 1.60 -2.84
N TYR A 113 19.18 0.99 -1.74
CA TYR A 113 20.00 0.20 -0.84
C TYR A 113 19.37 -1.17 -0.57
N GLN A 114 20.24 -2.13 -0.27
CA GLN A 114 19.85 -3.51 0.09
C GLN A 114 20.42 -3.95 1.43
N LYS A 115 21.20 -3.10 2.10
CA LYS A 115 21.79 -3.42 3.41
C LYS A 115 20.74 -3.32 4.51
N ALA A 116 20.77 -4.29 5.40
CA ALA A 116 19.98 -4.36 6.63
C ALA A 116 20.93 -4.43 7.85
N PHE A 117 20.53 -3.86 8.98
CA PHE A 117 21.35 -3.74 10.19
C PHE A 117 20.75 -4.54 11.35
N GLN A 118 20.71 -5.87 11.18
CA GLN A 118 20.23 -6.81 12.19
C GLN A 118 21.14 -6.84 13.43
N ILE A 119 20.55 -7.20 14.58
CA ILE A 119 21.28 -7.41 15.85
C ILE A 119 21.20 -8.87 16.33
N SER A 120 20.36 -9.69 15.71
CA SER A 120 20.27 -11.13 15.95
C SER A 120 21.49 -11.84 15.35
N LYS A 121 21.90 -12.93 15.99
CA LYS A 121 22.89 -13.84 15.41
C LYS A 121 22.24 -14.59 14.23
N PRO A 122 22.93 -14.77 13.10
CA PRO A 122 22.41 -15.60 12.02
C PRO A 122 22.23 -17.03 12.49
N HIS A 123 21.24 -17.70 11.92
CA HIS A 123 21.05 -19.12 12.16
C HIS A 123 22.30 -19.93 11.74
N PRO A 124 22.72 -20.98 12.48
CA PRO A 124 23.94 -21.75 12.18
C PRO A 124 24.05 -22.27 10.75
N TRP A 125 22.95 -22.68 10.12
CA TRP A 125 22.95 -23.14 8.72
C TRP A 125 23.39 -22.03 7.74
N ARG A 126 23.03 -20.76 8.00
CA ARG A 126 23.43 -19.62 7.15
C ARG A 126 24.94 -19.39 7.22
N LEU A 127 25.51 -19.49 8.42
CA LEU A 127 26.96 -19.40 8.61
C LEU A 127 27.70 -20.54 7.92
N LYS A 128 27.24 -21.79 8.11
CA LYS A 128 27.83 -22.97 7.44
C LYS A 128 27.80 -22.82 5.92
N ARG A 129 26.67 -22.37 5.35
CA ARG A 129 26.53 -22.13 3.90
C ARG A 129 27.45 -21.03 3.39
N ALA A 130 27.52 -19.90 4.11
CA ALA A 130 28.35 -18.76 3.71
C ALA A 130 29.86 -19.06 3.80
N ASN A 131 30.28 -19.88 4.78
CA ASN A 131 31.68 -20.26 4.97
C ASN A 131 32.15 -21.39 4.03
N ASP A 132 31.22 -22.11 3.40
CA ASP A 132 31.56 -23.12 2.39
C ASP A 132 31.97 -22.42 1.07
N PRO A 133 33.21 -22.58 0.59
CA PRO A 133 33.69 -21.86 -0.60
C PRO A 133 32.94 -22.20 -1.89
N GLY A 134 32.41 -23.43 -1.99
CA GLY A 134 31.65 -23.89 -3.15
C GLY A 134 30.26 -23.26 -3.18
N PHE A 135 29.54 -23.30 -2.06
CA PHE A 135 28.24 -22.64 -1.95
C PHE A 135 28.35 -21.13 -2.06
N PHE A 136 29.30 -20.51 -1.39
CA PHE A 136 29.50 -19.06 -1.49
C PHE A 136 29.69 -18.64 -2.95
N ARG A 137 30.59 -19.31 -3.69
CA ARG A 137 30.82 -19.04 -5.11
C ARG A 137 29.57 -19.23 -5.95
N TYR A 138 28.82 -20.32 -5.74
CA TYR A 138 27.59 -20.63 -6.46
C TYR A 138 26.53 -19.52 -6.29
N TYR A 139 26.23 -19.13 -5.05
CA TYR A 139 25.22 -18.12 -4.78
C TYR A 139 25.69 -16.73 -5.22
N ASN A 140 26.96 -16.38 -5.01
CA ASN A 140 27.48 -15.06 -5.36
C ASN A 140 27.45 -14.80 -6.85
N GLN A 141 27.87 -15.78 -7.66
CA GLN A 141 27.84 -15.66 -9.12
C GLN A 141 26.42 -15.52 -9.68
N LYS A 142 25.42 -16.11 -9.02
CA LYS A 142 24.04 -16.16 -9.52
C LYS A 142 23.14 -15.05 -8.96
N TYR A 143 23.37 -14.64 -7.73
CA TYR A 143 22.47 -13.77 -6.97
C TYR A 143 23.17 -12.60 -6.26
N GLY A 144 24.51 -12.56 -6.26
CA GLY A 144 25.30 -11.50 -5.63
C GLY A 144 25.42 -11.63 -4.10
N ASP A 145 26.02 -10.61 -3.49
CA ASP A 145 26.41 -10.63 -2.07
C ASP A 145 25.23 -10.87 -1.11
N ALA A 146 24.08 -10.24 -1.38
CA ALA A 146 22.90 -10.27 -0.51
C ALA A 146 22.41 -11.69 -0.19
N GLU A 147 22.56 -12.63 -1.14
CA GLU A 147 22.13 -14.02 -1.01
C GLU A 147 23.28 -14.97 -0.62
N SER A 148 24.50 -14.44 -0.49
CA SER A 148 25.73 -15.23 -0.29
C SER A 148 26.31 -15.10 1.11
N VAL A 149 26.13 -13.95 1.75
CA VAL A 149 26.54 -13.73 3.13
C VAL A 149 25.45 -14.15 4.11
N ALA A 150 25.81 -14.41 5.37
CA ALA A 150 24.87 -14.88 6.38
C ALA A 150 23.93 -13.78 6.93
N THR A 151 24.35 -12.51 6.85
CA THR A 151 23.71 -11.36 7.51
C THR A 151 23.91 -10.07 6.72
N GLY A 152 23.11 -9.05 7.04
CA GLY A 152 23.41 -7.67 6.68
C GLY A 152 22.74 -7.17 5.41
N TYR A 153 21.82 -7.96 4.85
CA TYR A 153 21.05 -7.64 3.65
C TYR A 153 19.59 -8.01 3.85
N PHE A 154 18.70 -7.30 3.17
CA PHE A 154 17.31 -7.70 3.03
C PHE A 154 17.24 -9.00 2.22
N THR A 155 16.61 -10.04 2.79
CA THR A 155 16.41 -11.33 2.12
C THR A 155 14.99 -11.86 2.30
N GLY A 156 14.06 -11.03 2.77
CA GLY A 156 12.67 -11.41 3.00
C GLY A 156 11.69 -10.25 3.00
N SER A 157 12.01 -9.09 2.41
CA SER A 157 11.23 -7.88 2.67
C SER A 157 9.78 -8.01 2.24
N CYS A 158 8.88 -7.61 3.14
CA CYS A 158 7.47 -7.88 2.99
C CYS A 158 6.56 -6.95 3.82
N SER A 159 5.27 -7.00 3.55
CA SER A 159 4.21 -6.21 4.19
C SER A 159 4.57 -4.73 4.39
N PRO A 160 4.84 -3.99 3.31
CA PRO A 160 5.07 -2.56 3.44
C PRO A 160 3.82 -1.83 3.94
N MET A 161 4.01 -0.75 4.70
CA MET A 161 2.97 0.11 5.22
C MET A 161 3.48 1.55 5.34
N VAL A 162 2.76 2.52 4.79
CA VAL A 162 2.98 3.93 5.15
C VAL A 162 2.17 4.22 6.41
N TYR A 163 2.83 4.73 7.45
CA TYR A 163 2.17 5.09 8.69
C TYR A 163 1.43 6.42 8.53
N GLN A 164 0.09 6.40 8.48
CA GLN A 164 -0.75 7.58 8.21
C GLN A 164 -1.42 8.18 9.46
N ASP A 165 -1.14 7.61 10.63
CA ASP A 165 -1.68 8.05 11.91
C ASP A 165 -0.82 9.10 12.61
N LYS A 166 -1.34 9.69 13.69
CA LYS A 166 -0.62 10.66 14.54
C LYS A 166 -0.28 10.10 15.93
N ALA A 167 -0.77 8.90 16.26
CA ALA A 167 -0.66 8.34 17.60
C ALA A 167 0.80 8.01 17.98
N LEU A 168 1.61 7.58 17.03
CA LEU A 168 3.05 7.35 17.19
C LEU A 168 3.82 8.59 16.73
N PRO A 169 4.36 9.40 17.65
CA PRO A 169 5.05 10.64 17.30
C PRO A 169 6.27 10.37 16.41
N GLY A 170 6.48 11.24 15.41
CA GLY A 170 7.63 11.14 14.50
C GLY A 170 7.53 10.04 13.43
N LEU A 171 6.50 9.18 13.45
CA LEU A 171 6.31 8.14 12.43
C LEU A 171 5.40 8.55 11.28
N ARG A 172 4.56 9.58 11.42
CA ARG A 172 3.61 9.97 10.37
C ARG A 172 4.31 10.21 9.03
N GLY A 173 3.82 9.53 7.99
CA GLY A 173 4.39 9.56 6.64
C GLY A 173 5.60 8.64 6.44
N SER A 174 6.11 7.99 7.49
CA SER A 174 7.20 7.02 7.36
C SER A 174 6.72 5.77 6.65
N TYR A 175 7.58 5.21 5.81
CA TYR A 175 7.44 3.89 5.24
C TYR A 175 8.01 2.86 6.21
N LEU A 176 7.24 1.82 6.51
CA LEU A 176 7.64 0.67 7.31
C LEU A 176 7.56 -0.58 6.45
N VAL A 177 8.51 -1.50 6.60
CA VAL A 177 8.49 -2.79 5.91
C VAL A 177 9.10 -3.86 6.80
N CYS A 178 8.47 -5.03 6.82
CA CYS A 178 8.94 -6.18 7.58
C CYS A 178 10.14 -6.81 6.87
N GLU A 179 11.11 -7.27 7.64
CA GLU A 179 12.22 -8.08 7.16
C GLU A 179 12.35 -9.29 8.12
N PRO A 180 11.54 -10.33 7.91
CA PRO A 180 11.50 -11.49 8.79
C PRO A 180 12.84 -12.21 8.82
N ALA A 181 13.49 -12.35 7.67
CA ALA A 181 14.71 -13.13 7.51
C ALA A 181 15.94 -12.53 8.23
N THR A 182 15.85 -11.28 8.69
CA THR A 182 16.86 -10.65 9.56
C THR A 182 16.27 -10.07 10.86
N ASN A 183 15.07 -10.53 11.24
CA ASN A 183 14.40 -10.30 12.52
C ASN A 183 14.15 -8.82 12.86
N LEU A 184 13.69 -8.03 11.90
CA LEU A 184 13.55 -6.59 12.07
C LEU A 184 12.37 -5.97 11.31
N LEU A 185 12.00 -4.75 11.72
CA LEU A 185 11.15 -3.83 10.98
C LEU A 185 11.99 -2.65 10.53
N HIS A 186 12.05 -2.44 9.23
CA HIS A 186 12.79 -1.34 8.63
C HIS A 186 11.90 -0.10 8.47
N ARG A 187 12.51 1.09 8.62
CA ARG A 187 11.86 2.38 8.40
C ARG A 187 12.61 3.21 7.37
N ALA A 188 11.85 3.85 6.50
CA ALA A 188 12.35 4.83 5.54
C ALA A 188 11.47 6.10 5.54
N VAL A 189 12.06 7.21 5.12
CA VAL A 189 11.33 8.45 4.79
C VAL A 189 11.06 8.50 3.29
N ILE A 190 9.87 8.96 2.92
CA ILE A 190 9.49 9.12 1.51
C ILE A 190 9.94 10.52 1.04
N ARG A 191 10.73 10.58 -0.03
CA ARG A 191 11.14 11.81 -0.70
C ARG A 191 10.60 11.85 -2.12
N GLN A 192 10.06 12.99 -2.51
CA GLN A 192 9.63 13.21 -3.89
C GLN A 192 10.82 13.68 -4.72
N ASP A 193 11.01 13.06 -5.89
CA ASP A 193 12.02 13.40 -6.89
C ASP A 193 11.33 13.48 -8.25
N GLY A 194 10.87 14.67 -8.61
CA GLY A 194 9.97 14.87 -9.74
C GLY A 194 8.71 14.00 -9.60
N PRO A 195 8.36 13.14 -10.58
CA PRO A 195 7.23 12.21 -10.51
C PRO A 195 7.54 10.92 -9.72
N LEU A 196 8.80 10.70 -9.32
CA LEU A 196 9.24 9.53 -8.58
C LEU A 196 9.13 9.76 -7.07
N LEU A 197 8.96 8.66 -6.33
CA LEU A 197 9.10 8.64 -4.89
C LEU A 197 10.27 7.72 -4.50
N LYS A 198 11.23 8.29 -3.77
CA LYS A 198 12.39 7.61 -3.21
C LYS A 198 12.18 7.30 -1.73
N LEU A 199 12.82 6.24 -1.26
CA LEU A 199 12.87 5.83 0.13
C LEU A 199 14.30 6.00 0.64
N GLU A 200 14.45 6.76 1.71
CA GLU A 200 15.75 7.02 2.34
C GLU A 200 15.73 6.58 3.80
N ARG A 201 16.85 6.05 4.29
CA ARG A 201 17.03 5.84 5.72
C ARG A 201 16.99 7.19 6.46
N PRO A 202 16.25 7.31 7.57
CA PRO A 202 16.41 8.45 8.46
C PRO A 202 17.87 8.60 8.88
N LYS A 203 18.37 9.86 9.00
CA LYS A 203 19.77 10.11 9.40
C LYS A 203 20.14 9.44 10.73
N THR A 204 19.19 9.36 11.65
CA THR A 204 19.32 8.71 12.96
C THR A 204 19.40 7.17 12.88
N GLU A 205 19.05 6.59 11.74
CA GLU A 205 18.96 5.15 11.47
C GLU A 205 19.85 4.75 10.27
N ALA A 206 20.92 5.51 10.01
CA ALA A 206 21.80 5.27 8.87
C ALA A 206 22.53 3.91 8.93
N LYS A 207 22.75 3.38 10.15
CA LYS A 207 23.43 2.10 10.41
C LYS A 207 22.73 1.25 11.47
N SER A 208 21.42 1.42 11.59
CA SER A 208 20.55 0.69 12.52
C SER A 208 19.18 0.51 11.88
N GLU A 209 18.30 -0.24 12.53
CA GLU A 209 16.91 -0.37 12.11
C GLU A 209 15.96 0.16 13.17
N PHE A 210 14.75 0.47 12.73
CA PHE A 210 13.70 1.04 13.57
C PHE A 210 13.29 0.10 14.70
N LEU A 211 13.14 -1.21 14.42
CA LEU A 211 12.94 -2.25 15.41
C LEU A 211 13.77 -3.46 15.00
N SER A 212 14.65 -3.93 15.88
CA SER A 212 15.41 -5.18 15.67
C SER A 212 15.31 -6.04 16.92
N SER A 213 15.16 -7.35 16.72
CA SER A 213 15.18 -8.33 17.81
C SER A 213 16.55 -9.00 17.95
N LYS A 214 16.91 -9.37 19.18
CA LYS A 214 18.03 -10.30 19.45
C LYS A 214 17.61 -11.77 19.33
N ASP A 215 16.31 -12.01 19.47
CA ASP A 215 15.69 -13.33 19.30
C ASP A 215 15.61 -13.64 17.81
N ALA A 216 16.36 -14.67 17.39
CA ALA A 216 16.47 -15.09 15.99
C ALA A 216 15.18 -15.73 15.44
N TRP A 217 14.20 -16.03 16.30
CA TRP A 217 12.92 -16.60 15.88
C TRP A 217 11.84 -15.52 15.66
N PHE A 218 12.12 -14.25 16.01
CA PHE A 218 11.22 -13.14 15.71
C PHE A 218 11.17 -12.86 14.20
N HIS A 219 10.06 -13.18 13.55
CA HIS A 219 9.86 -13.04 12.11
C HIS A 219 8.61 -12.19 11.85
N PRO A 220 8.72 -10.85 11.84
CA PRO A 220 7.61 -9.99 11.49
C PRO A 220 7.19 -10.26 10.03
N MET A 221 5.93 -10.64 9.83
CA MET A 221 5.40 -11.00 8.50
C MET A 221 4.36 -10.03 7.98
N SER A 222 3.62 -9.37 8.88
CA SER A 222 2.57 -8.44 8.51
C SER A 222 2.42 -7.33 9.52
N ILE A 223 2.15 -6.12 9.03
CA ILE A 223 1.85 -4.95 9.85
C ILE A 223 0.57 -4.25 9.40
N ALA A 224 -0.18 -3.73 10.38
CA ALA A 224 -1.43 -3.02 10.15
C ALA A 224 -1.63 -1.89 11.16
N HIS A 225 -2.38 -0.88 10.73
CA HIS A 225 -2.90 0.17 11.60
C HIS A 225 -3.94 -0.41 12.56
N GLU A 226 -3.79 -0.11 13.84
CA GLU A 226 -4.77 -0.42 14.88
C GLU A 226 -5.82 0.71 15.02
N PRO A 227 -6.97 0.45 15.67
CA PRO A 227 -8.03 1.44 15.86
C PRO A 227 -7.62 2.75 16.55
N ASP A 228 -6.60 2.69 17.40
CA ASP A 228 -6.05 3.83 18.15
C ASP A 228 -4.80 4.44 17.50
N GLY A 229 -4.43 3.99 16.31
CA GLY A 229 -3.22 4.41 15.61
C GLY A 229 -1.94 3.74 16.10
N ALA A 230 -2.00 2.74 16.99
CA ALA A 230 -0.88 1.82 17.17
C ALA A 230 -0.61 1.01 15.88
N VAL A 231 0.45 0.21 15.89
CA VAL A 231 0.74 -0.74 14.81
C VAL A 231 0.72 -2.15 15.36
N ALA A 232 -0.14 -3.01 14.81
CA ALA A 232 -0.07 -4.44 15.06
C ALA A 232 1.01 -5.06 14.19
N ILE A 233 1.78 -5.99 14.76
CA ILE A 233 2.83 -6.75 14.07
C ILE A 233 2.51 -8.23 14.27
N VAL A 234 2.20 -8.93 13.18
CA VAL A 234 2.06 -10.39 13.17
C VAL A 234 3.45 -10.98 13.00
N ASP A 235 3.84 -11.78 13.98
CA ASP A 235 5.13 -12.46 14.04
C ASP A 235 4.92 -13.97 13.90
N PHE A 236 5.53 -14.56 12.88
CA PHE A 236 5.37 -15.97 12.56
C PHE A 236 5.99 -16.90 13.62
N TYR A 237 7.02 -16.40 14.32
CA TYR A 237 7.78 -17.09 15.36
C TYR A 237 8.19 -18.54 15.05
N ARG A 238 9.34 -18.74 14.41
CA ARG A 238 9.89 -20.07 14.07
C ARG A 238 11.40 -20.08 14.07
N GLU A 239 12.01 -21.26 14.16
CA GLU A 239 13.47 -21.40 14.06
C GLU A 239 13.99 -21.04 12.65
N ILE A 240 13.30 -21.52 11.63
CA ILE A 240 13.65 -21.34 10.22
C ILE A 240 12.46 -20.70 9.51
N ILE A 241 12.70 -19.57 8.86
CA ILE A 241 11.70 -18.84 8.09
C ILE A 241 11.74 -19.19 6.60
N GLU A 242 12.90 -19.60 6.10
CA GLU A 242 13.13 -19.84 4.69
C GLU A 242 12.46 -21.11 4.19
N ASP A 243 12.12 -21.10 2.90
CA ASP A 243 11.75 -22.31 2.20
C ASP A 243 12.89 -23.35 2.26
N TYR A 244 12.52 -24.63 2.29
CA TYR A 244 13.46 -25.73 2.39
C TYR A 244 14.54 -25.69 1.31
N SER A 245 14.21 -25.22 0.09
CA SER A 245 15.16 -25.15 -1.02
C SER A 245 16.31 -24.15 -0.82
N ALA A 246 16.19 -23.21 0.14
CA ALA A 246 17.24 -22.26 0.47
C ALA A 246 18.39 -22.91 1.28
N ILE A 247 18.11 -24.04 1.94
CA ILE A 247 19.08 -24.75 2.79
C ILE A 247 19.70 -25.90 1.98
N PRO A 248 21.04 -26.00 1.87
CA PRO A 248 21.70 -27.15 1.24
C PRO A 248 21.23 -28.49 1.82
N ARG A 249 20.99 -29.49 0.95
CA ARG A 249 20.41 -30.79 1.34
C ARG A 249 21.11 -31.50 2.50
N TYR A 250 22.43 -31.41 2.59
CA TYR A 250 23.18 -32.04 3.69
C TYR A 250 23.01 -31.30 5.02
N LEU A 251 22.66 -30.01 5.00
CA LEU A 251 22.32 -29.22 6.19
C LEU A 251 20.86 -29.40 6.59
N GLN A 252 19.97 -29.63 5.63
CA GLN A 252 18.54 -29.85 5.88
C GLN A 252 18.29 -31.00 6.86
N GLN A 253 19.09 -32.06 6.81
CA GLN A 253 18.98 -33.22 7.71
C GLN A 253 19.30 -32.91 9.18
N GLN A 254 19.82 -31.71 9.48
CA GLN A 254 20.21 -31.29 10.82
C GLN A 254 19.14 -30.44 11.51
N TYR A 255 18.05 -30.08 10.82
CA TYR A 255 17.04 -29.17 11.34
C TYR A 255 15.63 -29.62 10.99
N GLU A 256 14.69 -29.38 11.89
CA GLU A 256 13.26 -29.47 11.62
C GLU A 256 12.75 -28.08 11.22
N LEU A 257 12.04 -27.97 10.09
CA LEU A 257 11.67 -26.67 9.51
C LEU A 257 10.46 -26.01 10.17
N ASP A 258 9.70 -26.75 10.97
CA ASP A 258 8.46 -26.29 11.55
C ASP A 258 8.52 -26.14 13.08
N HIS A 259 9.72 -26.17 13.67
CA HIS A 259 9.94 -25.74 15.04
C HIS A 259 9.40 -24.33 15.27
N GLY A 260 8.60 -24.17 16.33
CA GLY A 260 7.95 -22.92 16.68
C GLY A 260 6.58 -22.70 16.02
N LYS A 261 6.10 -23.59 15.14
CA LYS A 261 4.88 -23.35 14.32
C LYS A 261 3.60 -22.98 15.08
N ASP A 262 3.51 -23.34 16.34
CA ASP A 262 2.39 -23.15 17.27
C ASP A 262 2.58 -21.94 18.20
N HIS A 263 3.67 -21.19 18.03
CA HIS A 263 4.07 -20.08 18.90
C HIS A 263 3.96 -18.70 18.24
N GLY A 264 3.20 -18.57 17.15
CA GLY A 264 2.96 -17.28 16.48
C GLY A 264 2.47 -16.19 17.44
N ARG A 265 2.93 -14.95 17.25
CA ARG A 265 2.71 -13.82 18.17
C ARG A 265 2.05 -12.65 17.45
N ILE A 266 1.27 -11.86 18.19
CA ILE A 266 0.80 -10.54 17.74
C ILE A 266 1.35 -9.51 18.71
N TRP A 267 2.25 -8.66 18.22
CA TRP A 267 2.78 -7.54 18.97
C TRP A 267 2.01 -6.27 18.67
N ARG A 268 1.98 -5.37 19.64
CA ARG A 268 1.40 -4.04 19.50
C ARG A 268 2.47 -3.00 19.74
N LEU A 269 2.86 -2.30 18.69
CA LEU A 269 3.81 -1.20 18.75
C LEU A 269 3.07 0.08 19.19
N VAL A 270 3.42 0.56 20.37
CA VAL A 270 2.82 1.73 21.02
C VAL A 270 3.89 2.74 21.41
N HIS A 271 3.50 3.99 21.62
CA HIS A 271 4.34 5.02 22.22
C HIS A 271 3.81 5.36 23.62
N LYS A 272 4.71 5.65 24.57
CA LYS A 272 4.33 6.02 25.95
C LYS A 272 3.42 7.25 26.01
N ASP A 273 3.60 8.18 25.08
CA ASP A 273 2.84 9.43 24.98
C ASP A 273 1.68 9.32 23.98
N MET A 274 1.24 8.10 23.64
CA MET A 274 0.07 7.90 22.79
C MET A 274 -1.19 8.49 23.44
N PRO A 275 -2.01 9.24 22.70
CA PRO A 275 -3.30 9.68 23.20
C PRO A 275 -4.20 8.50 23.58
N LYS A 276 -5.07 8.70 24.57
CA LYS A 276 -6.12 7.72 24.88
C LYS A 276 -7.08 7.60 23.70
N SER A 277 -7.29 6.38 23.22
CA SER A 277 -8.17 6.12 22.08
C SER A 277 -9.66 6.24 22.43
N PRO A 278 -10.50 6.63 21.46
CA PRO A 278 -11.92 6.30 21.48
C PRO A 278 -12.14 4.77 21.45
N ASP A 279 -13.34 4.34 21.84
CA ASP A 279 -13.77 2.93 21.79
C ASP A 279 -13.54 2.34 20.38
N PRO A 280 -12.81 1.21 20.25
CA PRO A 280 -12.51 0.60 18.96
C PRO A 280 -13.74 0.00 18.26
N ASP A 281 -14.84 -0.26 18.98
CA ASP A 281 -16.03 -0.90 18.41
C ASP A 281 -16.88 0.08 17.59
N MET A 282 -16.48 0.27 16.32
CA MET A 282 -17.23 1.08 15.37
C MET A 282 -18.50 0.41 14.84
N SER A 283 -18.73 -0.88 15.11
CA SER A 283 -19.86 -1.63 14.55
C SER A 283 -21.20 -1.16 15.10
N LYS A 284 -21.20 -0.64 16.33
CA LYS A 284 -22.35 -0.11 17.06
C LYS A 284 -22.70 1.34 16.72
N LEU A 285 -21.84 2.04 15.98
CA LEU A 285 -22.08 3.44 15.64
C LEU A 285 -23.20 3.57 14.61
N GLY A 286 -24.12 4.51 14.87
CA GLY A 286 -25.13 4.94 13.91
C GLY A 286 -24.52 5.73 12.74
N ALA A 287 -25.26 5.87 11.65
CA ALA A 287 -24.77 6.47 10.41
C ALA A 287 -24.19 7.88 10.56
N VAL A 288 -24.84 8.73 11.37
CA VAL A 288 -24.36 10.10 11.64
C VAL A 288 -23.03 10.08 12.40
N ALA A 289 -22.85 9.17 13.36
CA ALA A 289 -21.59 9.02 14.08
C ALA A 289 -20.49 8.48 13.16
N LEU A 290 -20.81 7.52 12.29
CA LEU A 290 -19.87 7.04 11.25
C LEU A 290 -19.47 8.17 10.29
N ALA A 291 -20.41 9.04 9.89
CA ALA A 291 -20.10 10.18 9.02
C ALA A 291 -19.10 11.14 9.68
N LYS A 292 -19.20 11.38 10.99
CA LYS A 292 -18.21 12.16 11.76
C LYS A 292 -16.85 11.46 11.80
N GLU A 293 -16.84 10.15 12.02
CA GLU A 293 -15.61 9.34 12.02
C GLU A 293 -14.93 9.26 10.65
N ALA A 294 -15.65 9.51 9.54
CA ALA A 294 -15.05 9.61 8.22
C ALA A 294 -13.99 10.74 8.12
N GLY A 295 -14.09 11.76 8.99
CA GLY A 295 -13.10 12.83 9.16
C GLY A 295 -12.17 12.67 10.38
N SER A 296 -12.20 11.51 11.07
CA SER A 296 -11.40 11.22 12.25
C SER A 296 -9.91 11.49 12.04
N PRO A 297 -9.11 11.90 13.04
CA PRO A 297 -7.66 11.98 12.89
C PRO A 297 -7.00 10.59 12.76
N TYR A 298 -7.71 9.51 13.15
CA TYR A 298 -7.21 8.16 13.10
C TYR A 298 -7.44 7.47 11.74
N HIS A 299 -6.40 6.94 11.10
CA HIS A 299 -6.46 6.33 9.77
C HIS A 299 -7.41 5.13 9.76
N TRP A 300 -7.24 4.19 10.70
CA TRP A 300 -8.11 3.02 10.78
C TRP A 300 -9.59 3.41 10.92
N ARG A 301 -9.89 4.38 11.79
CA ARG A 301 -11.27 4.84 12.01
C ARG A 301 -11.88 5.48 10.77
N ARG A 302 -11.13 6.37 10.09
CA ARG A 302 -11.60 7.00 8.84
C ARG A 302 -11.95 5.97 7.77
N GLN A 303 -11.07 4.99 7.57
CA GLN A 303 -11.25 3.96 6.55
C GLN A 303 -12.43 3.02 6.91
N THR A 304 -12.52 2.62 8.18
CA THR A 304 -13.61 1.77 8.68
C THR A 304 -14.96 2.48 8.61
N ALA A 305 -15.03 3.76 8.96
CA ALA A 305 -16.23 4.57 8.83
C ALA A 305 -16.75 4.60 7.39
N ARG A 306 -15.88 4.90 6.42
CA ARG A 306 -16.25 4.88 5.00
C ARG A 306 -16.77 3.50 4.59
N ARG A 307 -16.01 2.44 4.90
CA ARG A 307 -16.39 1.07 4.54
C ARG A 307 -17.78 0.73 5.07
N LEU A 308 -18.05 0.98 6.36
CA LEU A 308 -19.33 0.67 6.99
C LEU A 308 -20.49 1.50 6.39
N LEU A 309 -20.26 2.77 6.06
CA LEU A 309 -21.28 3.60 5.40
C LEU A 309 -21.63 3.08 4.01
N VAL A 310 -20.61 2.73 3.21
CA VAL A 310 -20.77 2.24 1.83
C VAL A 310 -21.39 0.84 1.82
N GLU A 311 -20.89 -0.10 2.63
CA GLU A 311 -21.42 -1.47 2.72
C GLU A 311 -22.90 -1.49 3.15
N LYS A 312 -23.28 -0.65 4.12
CA LYS A 312 -24.67 -0.55 4.58
C LYS A 312 -25.55 0.35 3.68
N ALA A 313 -24.98 0.94 2.62
CA ALA A 313 -25.60 1.96 1.77
C ALA A 313 -26.38 3.03 2.58
N THR A 314 -25.88 3.37 3.79
CA THR A 314 -26.68 4.16 4.73
C THR A 314 -26.62 5.62 4.36
N LEU A 315 -27.77 6.14 3.93
CA LEU A 315 -27.91 7.48 3.41
C LEU A 315 -28.93 8.26 4.25
N SER A 316 -28.52 9.46 4.69
CA SER A 316 -29.45 10.48 5.17
C SER A 316 -28.97 11.85 4.71
N THR A 317 -29.87 12.84 4.74
CA THR A 317 -29.52 14.24 4.46
C THR A 317 -28.43 14.75 5.39
N GLU A 318 -28.49 14.37 6.67
CA GLU A 318 -27.49 14.75 7.67
C GLU A 318 -26.12 14.11 7.40
N VAL A 319 -26.08 12.81 7.11
CA VAL A 319 -24.82 12.10 6.74
C VAL A 319 -24.17 12.77 5.53
N THR A 320 -24.98 13.05 4.50
CA THR A 320 -24.50 13.67 3.27
C THR A 320 -23.95 15.08 3.54
N LYS A 321 -24.63 15.86 4.37
CA LYS A 321 -24.20 17.21 4.77
C LYS A 321 -22.83 17.18 5.47
N ILE A 322 -22.65 16.30 6.46
CA ILE A 322 -21.37 16.15 7.19
C ILE A 322 -20.22 15.80 6.24
N LEU A 323 -20.45 14.85 5.33
CA LEU A 323 -19.42 14.44 4.36
C LEU A 323 -19.10 15.56 3.36
N ILE A 324 -20.08 16.35 2.93
CA ILE A 324 -19.87 17.51 2.06
C ILE A 324 -19.07 18.60 2.80
N GLU A 325 -19.33 18.82 4.08
CA GLU A 325 -18.56 19.77 4.90
C GLU A 325 -17.07 19.37 4.94
N PHE A 326 -16.75 18.11 5.24
CA PHE A 326 -15.36 17.62 5.18
C PHE A 326 -14.76 17.71 3.78
N ALA A 327 -15.51 17.36 2.74
CA ALA A 327 -15.00 17.38 1.36
C ALA A 327 -14.72 18.80 0.82
N LYS A 328 -15.34 19.82 1.42
CA LYS A 328 -15.18 21.24 1.03
C LYS A 328 -14.25 22.02 1.95
N ASP A 329 -13.77 21.42 3.04
CA ASP A 329 -12.94 22.11 4.02
C ASP A 329 -11.56 22.42 3.43
N ALA A 330 -11.32 23.68 3.08
CA ALA A 330 -10.05 24.15 2.54
C ALA A 330 -8.89 24.11 3.57
N SER A 331 -9.22 24.05 4.86
CA SER A 331 -8.28 23.89 5.97
C SER A 331 -8.17 22.45 6.46
N GLY A 332 -8.96 21.54 5.88
CA GLY A 332 -9.06 20.15 6.27
C GLY A 332 -7.77 19.39 5.99
N SER A 333 -7.50 18.36 6.78
CA SER A 333 -6.38 17.47 6.47
C SER A 333 -6.65 16.72 5.16
N ARG A 334 -5.60 16.49 4.36
CA ARG A 334 -5.67 15.70 3.12
C ARG A 334 -6.50 14.42 3.31
N GLU A 335 -6.22 13.68 4.38
CA GLU A 335 -6.83 12.37 4.60
C GLU A 335 -8.33 12.46 4.93
N SER A 336 -8.77 13.53 5.60
CA SER A 336 -10.18 13.78 5.88
C SER A 336 -10.93 14.12 4.59
N VAL A 337 -10.41 15.11 3.85
CA VAL A 337 -11.02 15.59 2.59
C VAL A 337 -11.10 14.45 1.55
N VAL A 338 -10.00 13.74 1.32
CA VAL A 338 -9.96 12.62 0.36
C VAL A 338 -10.91 11.51 0.80
N ASN A 339 -10.93 11.15 2.08
CA ASN A 339 -11.83 10.09 2.55
C ASN A 339 -13.31 10.49 2.40
N ALA A 340 -13.67 11.74 2.69
CA ALA A 340 -15.02 12.26 2.51
C ALA A 340 -15.46 12.24 1.04
N LEU A 341 -14.58 12.68 0.11
CA LEU A 341 -14.83 12.64 -1.33
C LEU A 341 -15.12 11.21 -1.82
N HIS A 342 -14.29 10.23 -1.44
CA HIS A 342 -14.51 8.83 -1.81
C HIS A 342 -15.70 8.19 -1.09
N THR A 343 -16.04 8.64 0.12
CA THR A 343 -17.26 8.20 0.81
C THR A 343 -18.49 8.68 0.05
N LEU A 344 -18.54 9.96 -0.34
CA LEU A 344 -19.61 10.51 -1.18
C LEU A 344 -19.70 9.78 -2.52
N ALA A 345 -18.57 9.46 -3.15
CA ALA A 345 -18.54 8.71 -4.40
C ALA A 345 -19.10 7.29 -4.22
N GLY A 346 -18.70 6.58 -3.16
CA GLY A 346 -19.19 5.24 -2.84
C GLY A 346 -20.69 5.20 -2.51
N LEU A 347 -21.24 6.27 -1.96
CA LEU A 347 -22.67 6.44 -1.68
C LEU A 347 -23.47 6.98 -2.89
N GLY A 348 -22.82 7.26 -4.02
CA GLY A 348 -23.48 7.87 -5.20
C GLY A 348 -23.99 9.30 -4.96
N LYS A 349 -23.40 10.04 -4.01
CA LYS A 349 -23.78 11.41 -3.62
C LYS A 349 -22.71 12.46 -3.91
N LEU A 350 -21.61 12.07 -4.53
CA LEU A 350 -20.61 13.03 -4.98
C LEU A 350 -21.22 13.94 -6.05
N SER A 351 -20.96 15.24 -5.95
CA SER A 351 -21.50 16.28 -6.85
C SER A 351 -20.41 17.30 -7.19
N PRO A 352 -20.62 18.19 -8.19
CA PRO A 352 -19.61 19.16 -8.59
C PRO A 352 -19.11 20.12 -7.49
N PRO A 353 -19.93 20.66 -6.56
CA PRO A 353 -19.44 21.62 -5.57
C PRO A 353 -18.27 21.14 -4.69
N PRO A 354 -18.31 19.95 -4.04
CA PRO A 354 -17.14 19.44 -3.31
C PRO A 354 -15.95 19.14 -4.21
N LEU A 355 -16.17 18.73 -5.47
CA LEU A 355 -15.07 18.51 -6.42
C LEU A 355 -14.34 19.81 -6.78
N LEU A 356 -15.08 20.88 -7.06
CA LEU A 356 -14.50 22.19 -7.37
C LEU A 356 -13.69 22.75 -6.18
N ALA A 357 -14.19 22.57 -4.95
CA ALA A 357 -13.44 22.92 -3.75
C ALA A 357 -12.15 22.11 -3.63
N ALA A 358 -12.22 20.79 -3.85
CA ALA A 358 -11.07 19.90 -3.76
C ALA A 358 -10.01 20.15 -4.86
N LEU A 359 -10.42 20.54 -6.08
CA LEU A 359 -9.50 20.97 -7.15
C LEU A 359 -8.73 22.26 -6.79
N ALA A 360 -9.27 23.08 -5.88
CA ALA A 360 -8.64 24.31 -5.40
C ALA A 360 -7.90 24.13 -4.05
N HIS A 361 -7.90 22.92 -3.48
CA HIS A 361 -7.31 22.66 -2.18
C HIS A 361 -5.79 22.84 -2.20
N ALA A 362 -5.20 23.40 -1.14
CA ALA A 362 -3.76 23.70 -1.06
C ALA A 362 -2.87 22.45 -1.17
N ASP A 363 -3.34 21.34 -0.62
CA ASP A 363 -2.66 20.06 -0.68
C ASP A 363 -2.81 19.36 -2.06
N PHE A 364 -1.69 19.10 -2.73
CA PHE A 364 -1.66 18.47 -4.07
C PHE A 364 -2.27 17.06 -4.09
N GLY A 365 -2.19 16.30 -3.00
CA GLY A 365 -2.78 14.97 -2.90
C GLY A 365 -4.30 15.00 -3.00
N VAL A 366 -4.92 16.04 -2.42
CA VAL A 366 -6.37 16.28 -2.58
C VAL A 366 -6.70 16.56 -4.05
N ARG A 367 -5.90 17.42 -4.71
CA ARG A 367 -6.08 17.73 -6.15
C ARG A 367 -5.97 16.50 -7.04
N VAL A 368 -5.00 15.61 -6.81
CA VAL A 368 -4.86 14.33 -7.54
C VAL A 368 -6.11 13.47 -7.41
N HIS A 369 -6.66 13.32 -6.20
CA HIS A 369 -7.88 12.55 -6.00
C HIS A 369 -9.12 13.23 -6.59
N ALA A 370 -9.21 14.56 -6.50
CA ALA A 370 -10.29 15.34 -7.09
C ALA A 370 -10.32 15.18 -8.62
N LEU A 371 -9.17 15.29 -9.30
CA LEU A 371 -9.06 15.09 -10.76
C LEU A 371 -9.64 13.72 -11.18
N ARG A 372 -9.24 12.63 -10.52
CA ARG A 372 -9.79 11.29 -10.79
C ARG A 372 -11.31 11.23 -10.61
N LEU A 373 -11.82 11.88 -9.58
CA LEU A 373 -13.26 11.87 -9.26
C LEU A 373 -14.08 12.82 -10.14
N THR A 374 -13.44 13.75 -10.85
CA THR A 374 -14.09 14.65 -11.81
C THR A 374 -14.35 14.02 -13.17
N GLU A 375 -13.72 12.89 -13.48
CA GLU A 375 -13.82 12.22 -14.79
C GLU A 375 -15.27 12.00 -15.26
N PRO A 376 -16.20 11.50 -14.43
CA PRO A 376 -17.60 11.35 -14.82
C PRO A 376 -18.36 12.67 -15.04
N TRP A 377 -17.75 13.82 -14.72
CA TRP A 377 -18.38 15.14 -14.79
C TRP A 377 -17.84 16.00 -15.92
N LEU A 378 -16.75 15.61 -16.58
CA LEU A 378 -16.08 16.43 -17.61
C LEU A 378 -17.01 16.77 -18.76
N ASP A 379 -17.80 15.80 -19.25
CA ASP A 379 -18.75 15.99 -20.34
C ASP A 379 -20.15 16.43 -19.86
N HIS A 380 -20.37 16.53 -18.54
CA HIS A 380 -21.67 16.83 -17.93
C HIS A 380 -21.71 18.14 -17.14
N SER A 381 -20.55 18.77 -16.89
CA SER A 381 -20.46 20.02 -16.14
C SER A 381 -19.39 20.92 -16.73
N THR A 382 -19.83 21.96 -17.46
CA THR A 382 -18.95 22.98 -18.03
C THR A 382 -18.03 23.61 -16.99
N LYS A 383 -18.54 23.86 -15.78
CA LYS A 383 -17.74 24.43 -14.68
C LYS A 383 -16.61 23.50 -14.24
N VAL A 384 -16.86 22.20 -14.16
CA VAL A 384 -15.82 21.22 -13.80
C VAL A 384 -14.80 21.12 -14.92
N LEU A 385 -15.24 20.99 -16.17
CA LEU A 385 -14.37 20.94 -17.33
C LEU A 385 -13.44 22.16 -17.40
N GLU A 386 -13.99 23.36 -17.28
CA GLU A 386 -13.21 24.61 -17.32
C GLU A 386 -12.21 24.69 -16.18
N LYS A 387 -12.60 24.25 -14.98
CA LYS A 387 -11.68 24.20 -13.84
C LYS A 387 -10.55 23.19 -14.06
N VAL A 388 -10.83 22.01 -14.62
CA VAL A 388 -9.79 21.00 -14.90
C VAL A 388 -8.85 21.48 -15.99
N VAL A 389 -9.37 22.04 -17.09
CA VAL A 389 -8.55 22.61 -18.18
C VAL A 389 -7.68 23.77 -17.68
N SER A 390 -8.14 24.56 -16.71
CA SER A 390 -7.35 25.66 -16.15
C SER A 390 -6.18 25.21 -15.26
N MET A 391 -6.00 23.91 -14.99
CA MET A 391 -4.94 23.39 -14.12
C MET A 391 -3.64 23.08 -14.87
N THR A 392 -3.54 23.45 -16.16
CA THR A 392 -2.33 23.23 -16.99
C THR A 392 -1.11 23.98 -16.49
N GLU A 393 -1.28 25.03 -15.68
CA GLU A 393 -0.22 25.81 -15.04
C GLU A 393 0.25 25.24 -13.69
N GLU A 394 -0.13 24.01 -13.34
CA GLU A 394 0.26 23.39 -12.07
C GLU A 394 1.72 22.91 -12.08
N ASP A 395 2.44 23.14 -10.97
CA ASP A 395 3.85 22.77 -10.87
C ASP A 395 4.09 21.34 -10.34
N ASN A 396 3.10 20.75 -9.65
CA ASN A 396 3.30 19.44 -9.05
C ASN A 396 3.24 18.33 -10.12
N PRO A 397 4.31 17.54 -10.31
CA PRO A 397 4.37 16.56 -11.39
C PRO A 397 3.35 15.42 -11.23
N LEU A 398 2.94 15.08 -10.01
CA LEU A 398 1.92 14.05 -9.79
C LEU A 398 0.51 14.57 -10.12
N VAL A 399 0.27 15.86 -9.92
CA VAL A 399 -0.97 16.51 -10.37
C VAL A 399 -0.99 16.60 -11.89
N LEU A 400 0.10 17.02 -12.53
CA LEU A 400 0.22 17.09 -13.99
C LEU A 400 0.01 15.72 -14.66
N ILE A 401 0.62 14.66 -14.13
CA ILE A 401 0.38 13.30 -14.62
C ILE A 401 -1.12 12.98 -14.53
N GLN A 402 -1.74 13.20 -13.36
CA GLN A 402 -3.15 12.89 -13.21
C GLN A 402 -4.05 13.77 -14.10
N LEU A 403 -3.71 15.04 -14.27
CA LEU A 403 -4.42 15.98 -15.12
C LEU A 403 -4.43 15.48 -16.57
N ALA A 404 -3.27 15.11 -17.11
CA ALA A 404 -3.17 14.55 -18.46
C ALA A 404 -4.02 13.28 -18.64
N LEU A 405 -3.99 12.39 -17.64
CA LEU A 405 -4.80 11.17 -17.63
C LEU A 405 -6.32 11.44 -17.60
N THR A 406 -6.73 12.42 -16.78
CA THR A 406 -8.13 12.86 -16.59
C THR A 406 -8.66 13.61 -17.81
N LEU A 407 -7.89 14.53 -18.41
CA LEU A 407 -8.28 15.25 -19.62
C LEU A 407 -8.59 14.29 -20.78
N GLY A 408 -7.87 13.16 -20.86
CA GLY A 408 -8.12 12.11 -21.84
C GLY A 408 -9.41 11.29 -21.61
N GLU A 409 -10.20 11.56 -20.57
CA GLU A 409 -11.54 10.96 -20.38
C GLU A 409 -12.68 11.80 -20.97
N SER A 410 -12.40 13.07 -21.29
CA SER A 410 -13.36 13.99 -21.89
C SER A 410 -13.43 13.79 -23.40
N ARG A 411 -14.62 13.97 -23.98
CA ARG A 411 -14.82 14.05 -25.45
C ARG A 411 -14.77 15.48 -25.98
N SER A 412 -14.69 16.47 -25.10
CA SER A 412 -14.65 17.89 -25.45
C SER A 412 -13.36 18.27 -26.19
N ALA A 413 -13.47 19.04 -27.27
CA ALA A 413 -12.31 19.60 -27.97
C ALA A 413 -11.47 20.57 -27.11
N LYS A 414 -12.02 21.06 -25.99
CA LYS A 414 -11.29 21.93 -25.05
C LYS A 414 -10.11 21.22 -24.37
N THR A 415 -10.10 19.88 -24.33
CA THR A 415 -9.04 19.10 -23.67
C THR A 415 -7.86 18.74 -24.58
N SER A 416 -7.92 19.11 -25.87
CA SER A 416 -6.85 18.89 -26.85
C SER A 416 -5.89 20.08 -26.99
N ARG A 417 -6.11 21.15 -26.20
CA ARG A 417 -5.23 22.32 -26.11
C ARG A 417 -4.30 22.15 -24.92
#